data_AF-A0A3D5QBW3-F1
#
_entry.id   AF-A0A3D5QBW3-F1
#
_cell.length_a   1.000
_cell.length_b   1.000
_cell.length_c   1.000
_cell.angle_alpha   90.00
_cell.angle_beta   90.00
_cell.angle_gamma   90.00
#
_symmetry.space_group_name_H-M   'P 1'
#
loop_
_entity.id
_entity.type
_entity.pdbx_description
1 polymer ?
#
loop_
_entity_poly.entity_id
_entity_poly.type
_entity_poly.pdbx_seq_one_letter_code
_entity_poly.pdbx_strand_id
1 'polypeptide(L)'
;HEYFKRDGRDIVLELPVSFVDASLGTTVDVPTLDGSETIKIKPGSQPGDNIVLKGKGIADVQGYGIGNMRIVLKVILPTKLNKKQRALLEEFKENSDEETYKSHNSLWNKMKSFFASCLTI
;
A
#
# COMPACT_ATOMS: atom_id res chain seq x y z
N HIS A 1 -21.39 0.90 3.14
CA HIS A 1 -20.35 -0.13 3.28
C HIS A 1 -19.32 0.35 4.29
N GLU A 2 -18.95 -0.49 5.25
CA GLU A 2 -18.13 -0.11 6.43
C GLU A 2 -16.66 0.17 6.08
N TYR A 3 -16.18 -0.31 4.93
CA TYR A 3 -14.77 -0.24 4.54
C TYR A 3 -14.43 0.92 3.59
N PHE A 4 -15.42 1.53 2.92
CA PHE A 4 -15.18 2.61 1.97
C PHE A 4 -15.44 3.97 2.63
N LYS A 5 -14.42 4.82 2.64
CA LYS A 5 -14.55 6.24 3.00
C LYS A 5 -14.65 7.05 1.72
N ARG A 6 -15.70 7.85 1.58
CA ARG A 6 -15.85 8.76 0.45
C ARG A 6 -15.05 10.04 0.70
N ASP A 7 -14.23 10.43 -0.27
CA ASP A 7 -13.49 11.68 -0.28
C ASP A 7 -13.81 12.45 -1.58
N GLY A 8 -14.84 13.29 -1.52
CA GLY A 8 -15.36 13.98 -2.70
C GLY A 8 -15.90 13.02 -3.75
N ARG A 9 -15.18 12.86 -4.87
CA ARG A 9 -15.47 11.89 -5.94
C ARG A 9 -14.65 10.60 -5.81
N ASP A 10 -13.60 10.64 -5.00
CA ASP A 10 -12.73 9.50 -4.79
C ASP A 10 -13.25 8.63 -3.64
N ILE A 11 -12.80 7.38 -3.65
CA ILE A 11 -13.06 6.40 -2.60
C ILE A 11 -11.74 6.00 -1.97
N VAL A 12 -11.70 5.95 -0.65
CA VAL A 12 -10.57 5.42 0.11
C VAL A 12 -10.98 4.10 0.75
N LEU A 13 -10.21 3.06 0.51
CA LEU A 13 -10.33 1.76 1.14
C LEU A 13 -9.07 1.47 1.95
N GLU A 14 -9.22 1.19 3.24
CA GLU A 14 -8.14 0.66 4.06
C GLU A 14 -8.09 -0.86 3.88
N LEU A 15 -7.02 -1.37 3.25
CA LEU A 15 -6.83 -2.79 3.02
C LEU A 15 -5.92 -3.39 4.10
N PRO A 16 -6.45 -4.22 5.01
CA PRO A 16 -5.61 -4.97 5.94
C PRO A 16 -4.77 -6.02 5.22
N VAL A 17 -3.46 -6.01 5.43
CA VAL A 17 -2.51 -6.96 4.82
C VAL A 17 -1.65 -7.55 5.92
N SER A 18 -1.40 -8.86 5.90
CA SER A 18 -0.52 -9.47 6.90
C SER A 18 0.92 -8.98 6.73
N PHE A 19 1.69 -8.94 7.82
CA PHE A 19 3.11 -8.58 7.72
C PHE A 19 3.89 -9.50 6.76
N VAL A 20 3.52 -10.78 6.68
CA VAL A 20 4.17 -11.75 5.77
C VAL A 20 3.88 -11.39 4.32
N ASP A 21 2.61 -11.12 4.00
CA ASP A 21 2.19 -10.76 2.64
C ASP A 21 2.75 -9.41 2.21
N ALA A 22 2.85 -8.45 3.12
CA ALA A 22 3.47 -7.16 2.84
C ALA A 22 4.99 -7.32 2.56
N SER A 23 5.66 -8.18 3.31
CA SER A 23 7.10 -8.48 3.14
C SER A 23 7.38 -9.25 1.85
N LEU A 24 6.63 -10.33 1.59
CA LEU A 24 6.87 -11.22 0.45
C LEU A 24 6.21 -10.77 -0.85
N GLY A 25 5.19 -9.91 -0.75
CA GLY A 25 4.29 -9.59 -1.85
C GLY A 25 3.19 -10.63 -2.00
N THR A 26 2.03 -10.20 -2.49
CA THR A 26 0.88 -11.07 -2.68
C THR A 26 -0.05 -10.50 -3.77
N THR A 27 -1.03 -11.29 -4.17
CA THR A 27 -2.10 -10.85 -5.06
C THR A 27 -3.42 -11.06 -4.32
N VAL A 28 -4.24 -10.00 -4.24
CA VAL A 28 -5.50 -10.02 -3.50
C VAL A 28 -6.61 -9.39 -4.31
N ASP A 29 -7.81 -9.97 -4.20
CA ASP A 29 -9.01 -9.42 -4.80
C ASP A 29 -9.64 -8.41 -3.86
N VAL A 30 -9.87 -7.21 -4.38
CA VAL A 30 -10.39 -6.09 -3.61
C VAL A 30 -11.79 -5.73 -4.10
N PRO A 31 -12.78 -5.60 -3.21
CA PRO A 31 -14.11 -5.13 -3.60
C PRO A 31 -14.04 -3.68 -4.07
N THR A 32 -14.71 -3.40 -5.17
CA THR A 32 -14.92 -2.06 -5.74
C THR A 32 -16.42 -1.78 -5.81
N LEU A 33 -16.83 -0.59 -6.27
CA LEU A 33 -18.25 -0.28 -6.42
C LEU A 33 -18.96 -1.13 -7.48
N ASP A 34 -18.23 -1.54 -8.53
CA ASP A 34 -18.80 -2.20 -9.71
C ASP A 34 -18.48 -3.71 -9.78
N GLY A 35 -17.89 -4.27 -8.71
CA GLY A 35 -17.43 -5.67 -8.69
C GLY A 35 -16.15 -5.83 -7.86
N SER A 36 -15.25 -6.72 -8.28
CA SER A 36 -13.95 -6.95 -7.65
C SER A 36 -12.80 -6.71 -8.64
N GLU A 37 -11.68 -6.21 -8.15
CA GLU A 37 -10.45 -6.03 -8.93
C GLU A 37 -9.29 -6.75 -8.25
N THR A 38 -8.52 -7.50 -9.02
CA THR A 38 -7.32 -8.17 -8.54
C THR A 38 -6.16 -7.18 -8.52
N ILE A 39 -5.60 -6.93 -7.34
CA ILE A 39 -4.44 -6.05 -7.19
C ILE A 39 -3.20 -6.84 -6.76
N LYS A 40 -2.04 -6.37 -7.21
CA LYS A 40 -0.74 -6.92 -6.82
C LYS A 40 -0.09 -6.03 -5.77
N ILE A 41 0.16 -6.61 -4.60
CA ILE A 41 0.95 -6.01 -3.53
C ILE A 41 2.41 -6.36 -3.79
N LYS A 42 3.26 -5.34 -3.85
CA LYS A 42 4.69 -5.53 -4.13
C LYS A 42 5.40 -6.08 -2.89
N PRO A 43 6.44 -6.92 -3.06
CA PRO A 43 7.30 -7.29 -1.95
C PRO A 43 7.89 -6.04 -1.28
N GLY A 44 7.96 -6.05 0.04
CA GLY A 44 8.44 -4.92 0.84
C GLY A 44 7.48 -3.72 0.89
N SER A 45 6.19 -3.90 0.58
CA SER A 45 5.18 -2.83 0.71
C SER A 45 5.10 -2.36 2.16
N GLN A 46 5.04 -1.04 2.35
CA GLN A 46 5.07 -0.39 3.65
C GLN A 46 3.68 -0.01 4.16
N PRO A 47 3.49 0.13 5.48
CA PRO A 47 2.27 0.69 6.03
C PRO A 47 2.00 2.09 5.45
N GLY A 48 0.78 2.33 4.97
CA GLY A 48 0.39 3.60 4.36
C GLY A 48 0.70 3.71 2.86
N ASP A 49 1.36 2.72 2.26
CA ASP A 49 1.50 2.67 0.80
C ASP A 49 0.13 2.74 0.14
N ASN A 50 0.08 3.48 -0.98
CA ASN A 50 -1.16 3.70 -1.72
C ASN A 50 -1.12 3.04 -3.09
N ILE A 51 -2.25 2.43 -3.46
CA ILE A 51 -2.50 1.89 -4.79
C ILE A 51 -3.73 2.62 -5.32
N VAL A 52 -3.60 3.23 -6.50
CA VAL A 52 -4.69 4.00 -7.11
C VAL A 52 -5.28 3.20 -8.27
N LEU A 53 -6.56 2.85 -8.13
CA LEU A 53 -7.38 2.31 -9.22
C LEU A 53 -8.10 3.48 -9.90
N LYS A 54 -7.69 3.78 -11.13
CA LYS A 54 -8.23 4.90 -11.89
C LYS A 54 -9.66 4.62 -12.35
N GLY A 55 -10.56 5.60 -12.21
CA GLY A 55 -11.94 5.47 -12.68
C GLY A 55 -12.79 4.47 -11.89
N LYS A 56 -12.37 4.06 -10.69
CA LYS A 56 -13.11 3.17 -9.78
C LYS A 56 -13.72 3.91 -8.58
N GLY A 57 -13.74 5.24 -8.63
CA GLY A 57 -14.43 6.10 -7.67
C GLY A 57 -15.89 6.30 -8.05
N ILE A 58 -16.45 7.43 -7.63
CA ILE A 58 -17.87 7.70 -7.82
C ILE A 58 -18.06 8.51 -9.10
N ALA A 59 -19.03 8.08 -9.92
CA ALA A 59 -19.45 8.82 -11.10
C ALA A 59 -20.16 10.12 -10.69
N ASP A 60 -19.87 11.21 -11.39
CA ASP A 60 -20.58 12.47 -11.19
C ASP A 60 -22.03 12.34 -11.67
N VAL A 61 -22.98 12.79 -10.86
CA VAL A 61 -24.41 12.78 -11.18
C VAL A 61 -24.76 13.97 -12.08
N GLN A 62 -23.96 15.04 -12.07
CA GLN A 62 -24.26 16.32 -12.73
C GLN A 62 -23.26 16.71 -13.83
N GLY A 63 -22.25 15.89 -14.13
CA GLY A 63 -21.16 16.24 -15.04
C GLY A 63 -20.47 15.05 -15.72
N TYR A 64 -19.33 15.30 -16.38
CA TYR A 64 -18.48 14.27 -16.99
C TYR A 64 -17.32 13.91 -16.06
N GLY A 65 -17.20 12.62 -15.73
CA GLY A 65 -16.02 12.06 -15.07
C GLY A 65 -16.34 11.09 -13.93
N ILE A 66 -15.42 10.16 -13.69
CA ILE A 66 -15.46 9.19 -12.59
C ILE A 66 -14.24 9.45 -11.71
N GLY A 67 -14.44 9.49 -10.39
CA GLY A 67 -13.33 9.59 -9.45
C GLY A 67 -12.45 8.33 -9.45
N ASN A 68 -11.45 8.33 -8.57
CA ASN A 68 -10.55 7.20 -8.39
C ASN A 68 -10.82 6.48 -7.07
N MET A 69 -10.33 5.25 -6.98
CA MET A 69 -10.28 4.52 -5.72
C MET A 69 -8.83 4.42 -5.25
N ARG A 70 -8.56 4.90 -4.04
CA ARG A 70 -7.28 4.81 -3.35
C ARG A 70 -7.35 3.71 -2.31
N ILE A 71 -6.51 2.71 -2.48
CA ILE A 71 -6.33 1.62 -1.53
C ILE A 71 -5.12 1.97 -0.67
N VAL A 72 -5.32 2.10 0.63
CA VAL A 72 -4.27 2.37 1.61
C VAL A 72 -3.95 1.09 2.35
N LEU A 73 -2.70 0.64 2.26
CA LEU A 73 -2.28 -0.60 2.90
C LEU A 73 -2.13 -0.41 4.42
N LYS A 74 -2.81 -1.26 5.18
CA LYS A 74 -2.71 -1.33 6.63
C LYS A 74 -2.07 -2.65 7.03
N VAL A 75 -0.77 -2.63 7.29
CA VAL A 75 -0.02 -3.84 7.67
C VAL A 75 -0.40 -4.26 9.09
N ILE A 76 -0.82 -5.51 9.25
CA ILE A 76 -1.19 -6.13 10.51
C ILE A 76 -0.03 -6.99 11.02
N LEU A 77 0.44 -6.66 12.22
CA LEU A 77 1.45 -7.43 12.94
C LEU A 77 0.79 -8.55 13.78
N PRO A 78 1.44 -9.73 13.91
CA PRO A 78 0.91 -10.83 14.68
C PRO A 78 0.97 -10.51 16.18
N THR A 79 -0.13 -10.67 16.91
CA THR A 79 -0.19 -10.36 18.36
C THR A 79 0.17 -11.54 19.26
N LYS A 80 -0.01 -12.78 18.76
CA LYS A 80 0.30 -14.01 19.48
C LYS A 80 1.08 -14.94 18.56
N LEU A 81 2.24 -15.40 19.04
CA LEU A 81 3.15 -16.28 18.30
C LEU A 81 3.30 -17.61 19.05
N ASN A 82 3.21 -18.70 18.31
CA ASN A 82 3.59 -20.01 18.84
C ASN A 82 5.13 -20.16 18.84
N LYS A 83 5.64 -21.22 19.49
CA LYS A 83 7.10 -21.47 19.63
C LYS A 83 7.82 -21.48 18.28
N LYS A 84 7.23 -22.11 17.26
CA LYS A 84 7.84 -22.23 15.92
C LYS A 84 7.87 -20.88 15.20
N GLN A 85 6.77 -20.12 15.23
CA GLN A 85 6.67 -18.80 14.61
C GLN A 85 7.66 -17.81 15.24
N ARG A 86 7.83 -17.86 16.56
CA ARG A 86 8.82 -17.04 17.27
C ARG A 86 10.25 -17.37 16.84
N ALA A 87 10.60 -18.66 16.81
CA ALA A 87 11.94 -19.09 16.39
C ALA A 87 12.28 -18.60 14.97
N LEU A 88 11.34 -18.70 14.04
CA LEU A 88 11.52 -18.22 12.66
C LEU A 88 11.75 -16.70 12.58
N LEU A 89 11.06 -15.92 13.42
CA LEU A 89 11.26 -14.47 13.46
C LEU A 89 12.58 -14.08 14.14
N GLU A 90 13.03 -14.85 15.12
CA GLU A 90 14.35 -14.67 15.75
C GLU A 90 15.47 -14.98 14.75
N GLU A 91 15.36 -16.10 14.01
CA GLU A 91 16.30 -16.45 12.93
C GLU A 91 16.30 -15.38 11.82
N PHE A 92 15.13 -14.90 11.40
CA PHE A 92 15.05 -13.81 10.43
C PHE A 92 15.75 -12.54 10.94
N LYS A 93 15.57 -12.20 12.22
CA LYS A 93 16.21 -11.04 12.84
C LYS A 93 17.72 -11.16 12.86
N GLU A 94 18.27 -12.34 13.16
CA GLU A 94 19.72 -12.60 13.16
C GLU A 94 20.34 -12.46 11.76
N ASN A 95 19.57 -12.82 10.72
CA ASN A 95 20.00 -12.72 9.33
C ASN A 95 19.66 -11.37 8.68
N SER A 96 19.02 -10.45 9.40
CA SER A 96 18.67 -9.13 8.87
C SER A 96 19.80 -8.13 9.09
N ASP A 97 20.09 -7.33 8.09
CA ASP A 97 21.11 -6.27 8.10
C ASP A 97 20.50 -4.88 7.85
N GLU A 98 21.34 -3.84 7.77
CA GLU A 98 20.86 -2.49 7.45
C GLU A 98 20.17 -2.43 6.07
N GLU A 99 20.60 -3.23 5.10
CA GLU A 99 20.00 -3.27 3.76
C GLU A 99 18.58 -3.82 3.77
N THR A 100 18.32 -4.81 4.62
CA THR A 100 16.99 -5.42 4.83
C THR A 100 15.94 -4.38 5.22
N TYR A 101 16.33 -3.33 5.95
CA TYR A 101 15.43 -2.26 6.42
C TYR A 101 15.55 -0.94 5.64
N LYS A 102 16.34 -0.88 4.55
CA LYS A 102 16.43 0.32 3.71
C LYS A 102 15.06 0.60 3.07
N SER A 103 14.31 1.52 3.67
CA SER A 103 13.11 2.07 3.05
C SER A 103 13.46 2.71 1.70
N HIS A 104 12.57 2.60 0.71
CA HIS A 104 12.78 3.00 -0.68
C HIS A 104 12.81 4.53 -0.87
N ASN A 105 13.61 5.23 -0.06
CA ASN A 105 13.96 6.64 -0.20
C ASN A 105 14.72 6.94 -1.50
N SER A 106 15.16 5.93 -2.25
CA SER A 106 15.87 6.08 -3.52
C SER A 106 15.06 6.88 -4.57
N LEU A 107 13.73 6.69 -4.62
CA LEU A 107 12.87 7.45 -5.55
C LEU A 107 12.66 8.90 -5.12
N TRP A 108 12.49 9.13 -3.82
CA TRP A 108 12.29 10.46 -3.26
C TRP A 108 13.58 11.29 -3.30
N ASN A 109 14.73 10.65 -3.07
CA ASN A 109 16.05 11.27 -3.20
C ASN A 109 16.35 11.63 -4.66
N LYS A 110 15.92 10.81 -5.62
CA LYS A 110 16.03 11.12 -7.05
C LYS A 110 15.07 12.24 -7.46
N MET A 111 13.85 12.32 -6.92
CA MET A 111 12.96 13.45 -7.15
C MET A 111 13.46 14.75 -6.51
N LYS A 112 14.04 14.71 -5.30
CA LYS A 112 14.61 15.90 -4.65
C LYS A 112 15.73 16.55 -5.46
N SER A 113 16.56 15.77 -6.16
CA SER A 113 17.61 16.35 -7.02
C SER A 113 17.03 17.05 -8.25
N PHE A 114 15.92 16.57 -8.81
CA PHE A 114 15.20 17.26 -9.89
C PHE A 114 14.55 18.57 -9.42
N PHE A 115 13.95 18.60 -8.22
CA PHE A 115 13.37 19.82 -7.66
C PHE A 115 14.44 20.84 -7.21
N ALA A 116 15.60 20.39 -6.73
CA ALA A 116 16.72 21.27 -6.41
C ALA A 116 17.37 21.90 -7.65
N SER A 117 17.39 21.18 -8.78
CA SER A 117 17.90 21.68 -10.06
C SER A 117 17.01 22.77 -10.68
N CYS A 118 15.69 22.70 -10.46
CA CYS A 118 14.71 23.65 -11.02
C CYS A 118 14.66 25.00 -10.30
N LEU A 119 15.30 25.15 -9.12
CA LEU A 119 15.35 26.42 -8.38
C LEU A 119 16.57 27.30 -8.74
N THR A 120 17.31 26.94 -9.79
CA THR A 120 18.51 27.68 -10.25
C THR A 120 18.44 28.06 -11.73
N ILE A 121 17.23 28.34 -12.24
CA ILE A 121 17.01 29.07 -13.50
C ILE A 121 16.02 30.20 -13.24
#